data_AF-A0A242CVN9-F1
#
_entry.id   AF-A0A242CVN9-F1
#
_cell.length_a   1.000
_cell.length_b   1.000
_cell.length_c   1.000
_cell.angle_alpha   90.00
_cell.angle_beta   90.00
_cell.angle_gamma   90.00
#
_symmetry.space_group_name_H-M   'P 1'
#
loop_
_entity.id
_entity.type
_entity.pdbx_description
1 polymer ?
#
loop_
_entity_poly.entity_id
_entity_poly.type
_entity_poly.pdbx_seq_one_letter_code
_entity_poly.pdbx_strand_id
1 'polypeptide(L)'
;MYFKPVDIRRMTFRRGLFGFRKADVKDFLRHVQEDYDQFIEKDKQITEIQQELADKQQTITDLNEKIAQLTLRIGQLSSENTSLRELENDYQDIEKMQLMAQRTVNTVQEEADKLLARAKQENERSLKQAEAQKMNQLMNIQIEVEGLIKEQRSLAVQVADKKTELLDLEIQCEEMMAQKQDLVEKTHLLRENFLSMQEGISNHGESFNEGNQAAAEDQAGKRLGLKAKRIG
;
A
#
# COMPACT_ATOMS: atom_id res chain seq x y z
N MET A 1 66.06 84.70 -33.83
CA MET A 1 67.39 85.30 -33.62
C MET A 1 67.72 86.26 -34.75
N TYR A 2 68.25 87.45 -34.44
CA TYR A 2 68.62 88.47 -35.44
C TYR A 2 70.06 88.32 -36.00
N PHE A 3 70.91 87.55 -35.31
CA PHE A 3 72.28 87.24 -35.74
C PHE A 3 72.61 85.77 -35.42
N LYS A 4 73.41 85.13 -36.27
CA LYS A 4 74.03 83.84 -36.00
C LYS A 4 75.44 84.04 -35.40
N PRO A 5 76.00 83.06 -34.67
CA PRO A 5 77.38 83.13 -34.19
C PRO A 5 78.39 83.43 -35.31
N VAL A 6 78.11 82.98 -36.54
CA VAL A 6 78.93 83.28 -37.73
C VAL A 6 78.83 84.72 -38.20
N ASP A 7 77.69 85.38 -37.97
CA ASP A 7 77.47 86.78 -38.34
C ASP A 7 78.23 87.71 -37.39
N ILE A 8 78.24 87.37 -36.09
CA ILE A 8 79.01 88.07 -35.04
C ILE A 8 80.52 87.99 -35.35
N ARG A 9 81.01 86.83 -35.83
CA ARG A 9 82.41 86.66 -36.27
C ARG A 9 82.82 87.56 -37.44
N ARG A 10 81.88 87.88 -38.31
CA ARG A 10 82.12 88.66 -39.54
C ARG A 10 81.82 90.14 -39.36
N MET A 11 81.35 90.56 -38.18
CA MET A 11 81.09 91.97 -37.90
C MET A 11 82.37 92.79 -37.99
N THR A 12 82.29 93.88 -38.75
CA THR A 12 83.35 94.88 -38.86
C THR A 12 82.77 96.24 -38.54
N PHE A 13 83.52 97.04 -37.76
CA PHE A 13 83.09 98.36 -37.32
C PHE A 13 83.96 99.44 -37.96
N ARG A 14 83.34 100.55 -38.37
CA ARG A 14 84.08 101.72 -38.87
C ARG A 14 84.85 102.37 -37.70
N ARG A 15 86.09 102.80 -37.96
CA ARG A 15 86.91 103.54 -36.97
C ARG A 15 86.55 105.02 -36.98
N GLY A 16 86.22 105.57 -35.82
CA GLY A 16 86.02 107.01 -35.60
C GLY A 16 87.15 107.63 -34.76
N LEU A 17 87.24 108.96 -34.73
CA LEU A 17 88.26 109.71 -33.96
C LEU A 17 88.20 109.44 -32.44
N PHE A 18 87.02 109.08 -31.91
CA PHE A 18 86.82 108.63 -30.54
C PHE A 18 85.96 107.36 -30.57
N GLY A 19 86.41 106.29 -29.92
CA GLY A 19 85.69 105.02 -29.92
C GLY A 19 86.32 103.95 -29.03
N PHE A 20 85.63 102.81 -28.91
CA PHE A 20 86.09 101.67 -28.11
C PHE A 20 87.37 101.06 -28.68
N ARG A 21 88.21 100.52 -27.79
CA ARG A 21 89.45 99.84 -28.18
C ARG A 21 89.11 98.57 -28.95
N LYS A 22 89.78 98.40 -30.10
CA LYS A 22 89.56 97.25 -30.99
C LYS A 22 89.79 95.90 -30.30
N ALA A 23 90.75 95.82 -29.38
CA ALA A 23 91.06 94.61 -28.63
C ALA A 23 89.89 94.22 -27.71
N ASP A 24 89.45 95.15 -26.87
CA ASP A 24 88.35 94.95 -25.91
C ASP A 24 87.04 94.57 -26.62
N VAL A 25 86.71 95.22 -27.75
CA VAL A 25 85.54 94.87 -28.56
C VAL A 25 85.66 93.46 -29.14
N LYS A 26 86.86 93.06 -29.60
CA LYS A 26 87.09 91.73 -30.16
C LYS A 26 86.98 90.64 -29.09
N ASP A 27 87.52 90.87 -27.90
CA ASP A 27 87.42 89.93 -26.77
C ASP A 27 85.98 89.84 -26.26
N PHE A 28 85.24 90.96 -26.20
CA PHE A 28 83.82 90.95 -25.87
C PHE A 28 83.01 90.13 -26.88
N LEU A 29 83.21 90.36 -28.19
CA LEU A 29 82.51 89.61 -29.24
C LEU A 29 82.85 88.12 -29.25
N ARG A 30 84.05 87.73 -28.79
CA ARG A 30 84.40 86.32 -28.58
C ARG A 30 83.50 85.68 -27.51
N HIS A 31 83.35 86.32 -26.35
CA HIS A 31 82.47 85.80 -25.28
C HIS A 31 81.00 85.77 -25.72
N VAL A 32 80.52 86.82 -26.41
CA VAL A 32 79.15 86.83 -26.97
C VAL A 32 78.95 85.66 -27.94
N GLN A 33 79.96 85.34 -28.76
CA GLN A 33 79.88 84.19 -29.64
C GLN A 33 79.82 82.87 -28.87
N GLU A 34 80.69 82.69 -27.87
CA GLU A 34 80.71 81.51 -27.01
C GLU A 34 79.37 81.31 -26.29
N ASP A 35 78.77 82.39 -25.77
CA ASP A 35 77.45 82.36 -25.14
C ASP A 35 76.37 81.97 -26.15
N TYR A 36 76.40 82.50 -27.37
CA TYR A 36 75.47 82.13 -28.44
C TYR A 36 75.58 80.65 -28.82
N ASP A 37 76.81 80.12 -28.94
CA ASP A 37 77.06 78.71 -29.23
C ASP A 37 76.53 77.83 -28.08
N GLN A 38 76.69 78.25 -26.81
CA GLN A 38 76.12 77.57 -25.64
C GLN A 38 74.58 77.61 -25.62
N PHE A 39 73.96 78.76 -25.95
CA PHE A 39 72.50 78.87 -26.02
C PHE A 39 71.90 77.92 -27.06
N ILE A 40 72.51 77.84 -28.25
CA ILE A 40 72.07 76.92 -29.30
C ILE A 40 72.14 75.47 -28.80
N GLU A 41 73.19 75.10 -28.09
CA GLU A 41 73.32 73.74 -27.57
C GLU A 41 72.32 73.45 -26.45
N LYS A 42 72.05 74.42 -25.58
CA LYS A 42 71.01 74.33 -24.55
C LYS A 42 69.61 74.22 -25.16
N ASP A 43 69.32 74.96 -26.22
CA ASP A 43 68.05 74.85 -26.95
C ASP A 43 67.88 73.45 -27.54
N LYS A 44 68.93 72.84 -28.10
CA LYS A 44 68.86 71.43 -28.55
C LYS A 44 68.54 70.48 -27.40
N GLN A 45 69.25 70.60 -26.27
CA GLN A 45 68.99 69.79 -25.08
C GLN A 45 67.55 69.94 -24.58
N ILE A 46 67.01 71.17 -24.60
CA ILE A 46 65.60 71.43 -24.25
C ILE A 46 64.67 70.71 -25.22
N THR A 47 64.92 70.76 -26.53
CA THR A 47 64.07 70.05 -27.51
C THR A 47 64.11 68.53 -27.34
N GLU A 48 65.28 67.95 -27.02
CA GLU A 48 65.41 66.51 -26.75
C GLU A 48 64.61 66.11 -25.49
N ILE A 49 64.75 66.88 -24.41
CA ILE A 49 64.01 66.64 -23.16
C ILE A 49 62.50 66.78 -23.38
N GLN A 50 62.06 67.75 -24.19
CA GLN A 50 60.65 67.92 -24.53
C GLN A 50 60.09 66.72 -25.29
N GLN A 51 60.88 66.13 -26.20
CA GLN A 51 60.50 64.92 -26.91
C GLN A 51 60.40 63.72 -25.96
N GLU A 52 61.40 63.51 -25.11
CA GLU A 52 61.37 62.43 -24.11
C GLU A 52 60.18 62.57 -23.15
N LEU A 53 59.85 63.80 -22.76
CA LEU A 53 58.69 64.08 -21.91
C LEU A 53 57.39 63.70 -22.62
N ALA A 54 57.25 64.01 -23.91
CA ALA A 54 56.09 63.65 -24.71
C ALA A 54 55.93 62.12 -24.83
N ASP A 55 57.03 61.39 -25.08
CA ASP A 55 57.01 59.93 -25.19
C ASP A 55 56.64 59.26 -23.85
N LYS A 56 57.16 59.78 -22.74
CA LYS A 56 56.79 59.32 -21.39
C LYS A 56 55.32 59.61 -21.09
N GLN A 57 54.82 60.78 -21.49
CA GLN A 57 53.41 61.14 -21.30
C GLN A 57 52.49 60.18 -22.06
N GLN A 58 52.85 59.81 -23.30
CA GLN A 58 52.11 58.81 -24.07
C GLN A 58 52.16 57.43 -23.40
N THR A 59 53.32 57.03 -22.88
CA THR A 59 53.44 55.75 -22.15
C THR A 59 52.53 55.74 -20.91
N ILE A 60 52.43 56.86 -20.20
CA ILE A 60 51.53 57.00 -19.03
C ILE A 60 50.07 56.86 -19.46
N THR A 61 49.66 57.46 -20.57
CA THR A 61 48.27 57.34 -21.05
C THR A 61 47.93 55.89 -21.40
N ASP A 62 48.82 55.19 -22.10
CA ASP A 62 48.62 53.79 -22.51
C ASP A 62 48.53 52.86 -21.29
N LEU A 63 49.39 53.08 -20.28
CA LEU A 63 49.36 52.33 -19.03
C LEU A 63 48.08 52.58 -18.24
N ASN A 64 47.60 53.82 -18.19
CA ASN A 64 46.35 54.15 -17.51
C ASN A 64 45.13 53.48 -18.16
N GLU A 65 45.09 53.42 -19.50
CA GLU A 65 44.05 52.68 -20.21
C GLU A 65 44.09 51.18 -19.88
N LYS A 66 45.29 50.60 -19.85
CA LYS A 66 45.47 49.18 -19.49
C LYS A 66 45.06 48.90 -18.04
N ILE A 67 45.37 49.81 -17.11
CA ILE A 67 44.91 49.71 -15.72
C ILE A 67 43.37 49.72 -15.68
N ALA A 68 42.72 50.64 -16.39
CA ALA A 68 41.26 50.71 -16.41
C ALA A 68 40.62 49.42 -16.94
N GLN A 69 41.16 48.84 -18.02
CA GLN A 69 40.70 47.56 -18.56
C GLN A 69 40.88 46.40 -17.57
N LEU A 70 42.03 46.33 -16.89
CA LEU A 70 42.30 45.31 -15.89
C LEU A 70 41.37 45.44 -14.68
N THR A 71 41.10 46.66 -14.21
CA THR A 71 40.14 46.92 -13.13
C THR A 71 38.74 46.43 -13.48
N LEU A 72 38.27 46.68 -14.71
CA LEU A 72 36.98 46.15 -15.17
C LEU A 72 36.98 44.62 -15.20
N ARG A 73 38.06 44.00 -15.69
CA ARG A 73 38.16 42.54 -15.75
C ARG A 73 38.18 41.91 -14.36
N ILE A 74 38.85 42.51 -13.39
CA ILE A 74 38.84 42.08 -11.98
C ILE A 74 37.41 42.12 -11.42
N GLY A 75 36.66 43.19 -11.71
CA GLY A 75 35.25 43.29 -11.31
C GLY A 75 34.39 42.15 -11.87
N GLN A 76 34.52 41.87 -13.17
CA GLN A 76 33.82 40.76 -13.82
C GLN A 76 34.18 39.41 -13.19
N LEU A 77 35.46 39.11 -13.03
CA LEU A 77 35.94 37.86 -12.42
C LEU A 77 35.47 37.71 -10.97
N SER A 78 35.34 38.81 -10.22
CA SER A 78 34.77 38.77 -8.87
C SER A 78 33.30 38.36 -8.91
N SER A 79 32.51 38.90 -9.86
CA SER A 79 31.09 38.55 -10.00
C SER A 79 30.87 37.12 -10.51
N GLU A 80 31.74 36.64 -11.40
CA GLU A 80 31.75 35.24 -11.84
C GLU A 80 32.06 34.31 -10.66
N ASN A 81 33.04 34.67 -9.82
CA ASN A 81 33.37 33.89 -8.62
C ASN A 81 32.24 33.84 -7.59
N THR A 82 31.50 34.93 -7.38
CA THR A 82 30.33 34.90 -6.48
C THR A 82 29.25 33.99 -7.03
N SER A 83 28.98 34.06 -8.34
CA SER A 83 28.00 33.20 -9.01
C SER A 83 28.39 31.71 -8.93
N LEU A 84 29.68 31.39 -9.07
CA LEU A 84 30.17 30.02 -8.93
C LEU A 84 30.02 29.48 -7.51
N ARG A 85 30.24 30.31 -6.49
CA ARG A 85 30.01 29.92 -5.09
C ARG A 85 28.55 29.65 -4.78
N GLU A 86 27.63 30.45 -5.34
CA GLU A 86 26.20 30.20 -5.22
C GLU A 86 25.82 28.87 -5.86
N LEU A 87 26.31 28.61 -7.07
CA LEU A 87 26.09 27.33 -7.74
C LEU A 87 26.66 26.14 -6.95
N GLU A 88 27.83 26.29 -6.34
CA GLU A 88 28.43 25.26 -5.48
C GLU A 88 27.55 24.96 -4.26
N ASN A 89 26.96 25.98 -3.63
CA ASN A 89 26.01 25.79 -2.53
C ASN A 89 24.75 25.05 -2.99
N ASP A 90 24.20 25.41 -4.15
CA ASP A 90 23.03 24.75 -4.73
C ASP A 90 23.31 23.25 -4.99
N TYR A 91 24.50 22.92 -5.51
CA TYR A 91 24.92 21.54 -5.71
C TYR A 91 24.98 20.76 -4.39
N GLN A 92 25.53 21.36 -3.33
CA GLN A 92 25.59 20.73 -2.01
C GLN A 92 24.20 20.48 -1.42
N ASP A 93 23.26 21.39 -1.64
CA ASP A 93 21.89 21.24 -1.15
C ASP A 93 21.11 20.18 -1.93
N ILE A 94 21.32 20.09 -3.25
CA ILE A 94 20.79 19.00 -4.08
C ILE A 94 21.34 17.66 -3.61
N GLU A 95 22.63 17.55 -3.33
CA GLU A 95 23.25 16.31 -2.85
C GLU A 95 22.66 15.87 -1.49
N LYS A 96 22.51 16.80 -0.54
CA LYS A 96 21.84 16.52 0.74
C LYS A 96 20.39 16.06 0.54
N MET A 97 19.66 16.71 -0.37
CA MET A 97 18.28 16.37 -0.67
C MET A 97 18.17 14.96 -1.29
N GLN A 98 19.05 14.60 -2.21
CA GLN A 98 19.13 13.27 -2.80
C GLN A 98 19.42 12.21 -1.73
N LEU A 99 20.36 12.47 -0.82
CA LEU A 99 20.68 11.56 0.27
C LEU A 99 19.47 11.35 1.20
N MET A 100 18.76 12.43 1.55
CA MET A 100 17.55 12.35 2.36
C MET A 100 16.45 11.56 1.64
N ALA A 101 16.20 11.85 0.37
CA ALA A 101 15.23 11.13 -0.45
C ALA A 101 15.55 9.63 -0.52
N GLN A 102 16.81 9.27 -0.73
CA GLN A 102 17.25 7.88 -0.75
C GLN A 102 17.02 7.18 0.59
N ARG A 103 17.32 7.86 1.71
CA ARG A 103 17.02 7.32 3.05
C ARG A 103 15.53 7.09 3.23
N THR A 104 14.69 8.06 2.84
CA THR A 104 13.23 7.93 2.93
C THR A 104 12.71 6.75 2.10
N VAL A 105 13.21 6.58 0.87
CA VAL A 105 12.85 5.43 0.02
C VAL A 105 13.22 4.12 0.70
N ASN A 106 14.44 4.01 1.24
CA ASN A 106 14.88 2.80 1.93
C ASN A 106 14.03 2.52 3.17
N THR A 107 13.71 3.53 3.99
CA THR A 107 12.87 3.35 5.18
C THR A 107 11.45 2.92 4.82
N VAL A 108 10.85 3.53 3.80
CA VAL A 108 9.50 3.17 3.34
C VAL A 108 9.50 1.74 2.78
N GLN A 109 10.53 1.36 2.03
CA GLN A 109 10.66 0.01 1.51
C GLN A 109 10.79 -1.03 2.63
N GLU A 110 11.65 -0.77 3.64
CA GLU A 110 11.79 -1.65 4.80
C GLU A 110 10.49 -1.77 5.61
N GLU A 111 9.75 -0.68 5.78
CA GLU A 111 8.45 -0.69 6.45
C GLU A 111 7.40 -1.47 5.66
N ALA A 112 7.35 -1.27 4.34
CA ALA A 112 6.45 -2.03 3.46
C ALA A 112 6.75 -3.53 3.52
N ASP A 113 8.02 -3.93 3.49
CA ASP A 113 8.43 -5.33 3.59
C ASP A 113 8.04 -5.94 4.94
N LYS A 114 8.21 -5.19 6.04
CA LYS A 114 7.77 -5.61 7.39
C LYS A 114 6.25 -5.79 7.46
N LEU A 115 5.47 -4.87 6.87
CA LEU A 115 4.01 -4.96 6.84
C LEU A 115 3.54 -6.15 6.01
N LEU A 116 4.14 -6.37 4.83
CA LEU A 116 3.83 -7.52 3.99
C LEU A 116 4.15 -8.85 4.69
N ALA A 117 5.29 -8.94 5.38
CA ALA A 117 5.65 -10.12 6.15
C ALA A 117 4.65 -10.41 7.28
N ARG A 118 4.22 -9.38 8.02
CA ARG A 118 3.19 -9.52 9.07
C ARG A 118 1.85 -9.96 8.48
N ALA A 119 1.39 -9.32 7.42
CA ALA A 119 0.13 -9.66 6.76
C ALA A 119 0.12 -11.11 6.27
N LYS A 120 1.23 -11.58 5.67
CA LYS A 120 1.39 -12.98 5.26
C LYS A 120 1.29 -13.92 6.46
N GLN A 121 2.00 -13.63 7.55
CA GLN A 121 1.99 -14.45 8.76
C GLN A 121 0.61 -14.51 9.40
N GLU A 122 -0.10 -13.40 9.50
CA GLU A 122 -1.45 -13.34 10.05
C GLU A 122 -2.45 -14.12 9.18
N ASN A 123 -2.36 -13.98 7.85
CA ASN A 123 -3.20 -14.72 6.93
C ASN A 123 -2.96 -16.24 7.04
N GLU A 124 -1.70 -16.69 7.12
CA GLU A 124 -1.37 -18.10 7.35
C GLU A 124 -1.93 -18.62 8.67
N ARG A 125 -1.86 -17.83 9.74
CA ARG A 125 -2.43 -18.19 11.05
C ARG A 125 -3.96 -18.31 10.97
N SER A 126 -4.61 -17.34 10.33
CA SER A 126 -6.06 -17.34 10.15
C SER A 126 -6.52 -18.54 9.33
N LEU A 127 -5.80 -18.85 8.24
CA LEU A 127 -6.07 -20.02 7.40
C LEU A 127 -5.97 -21.32 8.22
N LYS A 128 -4.86 -21.51 8.95
CA LYS A 128 -4.67 -22.70 9.82
C LYS A 128 -5.76 -22.83 10.88
N GLN A 129 -6.18 -21.70 11.48
CA GLN A 129 -7.26 -21.69 12.46
C GLN A 129 -8.60 -22.08 11.83
N ALA A 130 -8.92 -21.54 10.65
CA ALA A 130 -10.13 -21.88 9.91
C ALA A 130 -10.14 -23.36 9.48
N GLU A 131 -9.00 -23.88 9.01
CA GLU A 131 -8.83 -25.30 8.69
C GLU A 131 -9.05 -26.20 9.90
N ALA A 132 -8.46 -25.86 11.05
CA ALA A 132 -8.65 -26.61 12.29
C ALA A 132 -10.11 -26.59 12.77
N GLN A 133 -10.78 -25.44 12.68
CA GLN A 133 -12.21 -25.31 13.01
C GLN A 133 -13.07 -26.17 12.10
N LYS A 134 -12.82 -26.13 10.78
CA LYS A 134 -13.53 -26.97 9.80
C LYS A 134 -13.32 -28.46 10.10
N MET A 135 -12.09 -28.86 10.44
CA MET A 135 -11.78 -30.25 10.79
C MET A 135 -12.54 -30.71 12.04
N ASN A 136 -12.62 -29.88 13.07
CA ASN A 136 -13.40 -30.16 14.28
C ASN A 136 -14.90 -30.28 13.99
N GLN A 137 -15.45 -29.40 13.15
CA GLN A 137 -16.85 -29.49 12.74
C GLN A 137 -17.14 -30.79 11.97
N LEU A 138 -16.26 -31.16 11.04
CA LEU A 138 -16.38 -32.43 10.31
C LEU A 138 -16.33 -33.64 11.24
N MET A 139 -15.42 -33.64 12.23
CA MET A 139 -15.35 -34.70 13.24
C MET A 139 -16.65 -34.80 14.05
N ASN A 140 -17.20 -33.68 14.50
CA ASN A 140 -18.46 -33.66 15.25
C ASN A 140 -19.63 -34.22 14.41
N ILE A 141 -19.74 -33.78 13.14
CA ILE A 141 -20.76 -34.29 12.21
C ILE A 141 -20.59 -35.80 12.01
N GLN A 142 -19.35 -36.28 11.87
CA GLN A 142 -19.09 -37.71 11.71
C GLN A 142 -19.57 -38.52 12.93
N ILE A 143 -19.30 -38.03 14.15
CA ILE A 143 -19.78 -38.67 15.39
C ILE A 143 -21.31 -38.71 15.44
N GLU A 144 -21.96 -37.61 15.07
CA GLU A 144 -23.43 -37.53 15.04
C GLU A 144 -24.04 -38.49 14.02
N VAL A 145 -23.49 -38.54 12.81
CA VAL A 145 -23.92 -39.50 11.76
C VAL A 145 -23.74 -40.94 12.23
N GLU A 146 -22.61 -41.28 12.86
CA GLU A 146 -22.40 -42.61 13.44
C GLU A 146 -23.42 -42.95 14.53
N GLY A 147 -23.80 -41.96 15.35
CA GLY A 147 -24.87 -42.08 16.34
C GLY A 147 -26.22 -42.39 15.70
N LEU A 148 -26.62 -41.59 14.71
CA LEU A 148 -27.89 -41.77 13.97
C LEU A 148 -27.94 -43.13 13.25
N ILE A 149 -26.83 -43.61 12.68
CA ILE A 149 -26.75 -44.94 12.06
C ILE A 149 -27.00 -46.04 13.09
N LYS A 150 -26.44 -45.92 14.31
CA LYS A 150 -26.67 -46.91 15.38
C LYS A 150 -28.13 -46.92 15.82
N GLU A 151 -28.74 -45.75 15.98
CA GLU A 151 -30.16 -45.61 16.34
C GLU A 151 -31.06 -46.21 15.25
N GLN A 152 -30.79 -45.89 13.98
CA GLN A 152 -31.52 -46.45 12.84
C GLN A 152 -31.45 -47.98 12.82
N ARG A 153 -30.28 -48.57 13.10
CA ARG A 153 -30.11 -50.03 13.21
C ARG A 153 -30.92 -50.62 14.37
N SER A 154 -30.92 -49.99 15.54
CA SER A 154 -31.72 -50.45 16.69
C SER A 154 -33.22 -50.41 16.38
N LEU A 155 -33.70 -49.32 15.78
CA LEU A 155 -35.10 -49.20 15.34
C LEU A 155 -35.45 -50.26 14.30
N ALA A 156 -34.58 -50.54 13.34
CA ALA A 156 -34.80 -51.58 12.34
C ALA A 156 -34.97 -52.97 12.98
N VAL A 157 -34.18 -53.30 14.02
CA VAL A 157 -34.34 -54.53 14.81
C VAL A 157 -35.68 -54.54 15.54
N GLN A 158 -36.03 -53.46 16.24
CA GLN A 158 -37.33 -53.36 16.94
C GLN A 158 -38.53 -53.52 15.99
N VAL A 159 -38.45 -52.94 14.78
CA VAL A 159 -39.48 -53.10 13.75
C VAL A 159 -39.55 -54.56 13.28
N ALA A 160 -38.41 -55.23 13.09
CA ALA A 160 -38.40 -56.64 12.74
C ALA A 160 -39.02 -57.52 13.84
N ASP A 161 -38.66 -57.29 15.10
CA ASP A 161 -39.21 -58.01 16.27
C ASP A 161 -40.73 -57.80 16.38
N LYS A 162 -41.20 -56.56 16.21
CA LYS A 162 -42.64 -56.26 16.21
C LYS A 162 -43.37 -56.88 15.04
N LYS A 163 -42.72 -56.99 13.88
CA LYS A 163 -43.28 -57.68 12.72
C LYS A 163 -43.43 -59.18 12.97
N THR A 164 -42.46 -59.83 13.63
CA THR A 164 -42.59 -61.25 14.00
C THR A 164 -43.69 -61.45 15.04
N GLU A 165 -43.79 -60.59 16.05
CA GLU A 165 -44.87 -60.66 17.05
C GLU A 165 -46.26 -60.50 16.41
N LEU A 166 -46.41 -59.60 15.43
CA LEU A 166 -47.66 -59.45 14.66
C LEU A 166 -48.00 -60.71 13.86
N LEU A 167 -47.03 -61.34 13.21
CA LEU A 167 -47.25 -62.59 12.47
C LEU A 167 -47.70 -63.73 13.39
N ASP A 168 -47.08 -63.86 14.57
CA ASP A 168 -47.49 -64.87 15.56
C ASP A 168 -48.92 -64.64 16.04
N LEU A 169 -49.32 -63.39 16.26
CA LEU A 169 -50.70 -63.02 16.63
C LEU A 169 -51.70 -63.25 15.48
N GLU A 170 -51.28 -63.04 14.23
CA GLU A 170 -52.09 -63.32 13.04
C GLU A 170 -52.37 -64.82 12.94
N ILE A 171 -51.34 -65.66 13.10
CA ILE A 171 -51.48 -67.13 13.16
C ILE A 171 -52.43 -67.54 14.29
N GLN A 172 -52.28 -66.98 15.49
CA GLN A 172 -53.19 -67.27 16.61
C GLN A 172 -54.65 -66.86 16.32
N CYS A 173 -54.87 -65.72 15.65
CA CYS A 173 -56.20 -65.30 15.22
C CYS A 173 -56.81 -66.28 14.20
N GLU A 174 -56.02 -66.73 13.23
CA GLU A 174 -56.44 -67.73 12.25
C GLU A 174 -56.82 -69.06 12.92
N GLU A 175 -56.02 -69.55 13.87
CA GLU A 175 -56.30 -70.75 14.66
C GLU A 175 -57.61 -70.61 15.47
N MET A 176 -57.82 -69.48 16.15
CA MET A 176 -59.07 -69.22 16.88
C MET A 176 -60.28 -69.16 15.95
N MET A 177 -60.14 -68.60 14.75
CA MET A 177 -61.21 -68.56 13.75
C MET A 177 -61.54 -69.96 13.23
N ALA A 178 -60.54 -70.80 12.99
CA ALA A 178 -60.74 -72.20 12.64
C ALA A 178 -61.44 -72.98 13.76
N GLN A 179 -61.03 -72.80 15.02
CA GLN A 179 -61.70 -73.40 16.19
C GLN A 179 -63.15 -72.94 16.32
N LYS A 180 -63.42 -71.64 16.13
CA LYS A 180 -64.77 -71.07 16.13
C LYS A 180 -65.62 -71.72 15.03
N GLN A 181 -65.07 -71.92 13.84
CA GLN A 181 -65.78 -72.55 12.73
C GLN A 181 -66.11 -74.02 13.01
N ASP A 182 -65.15 -74.81 13.52
CA ASP A 182 -65.36 -76.19 13.96
C ASP A 182 -66.43 -76.29 15.07
N LEU A 183 -66.40 -75.37 16.04
CA LEU A 183 -67.45 -75.24 17.05
C LEU A 183 -68.82 -74.95 16.42
N VAL A 184 -68.91 -74.00 15.48
CA VAL A 184 -70.16 -73.69 14.78
C VAL A 184 -70.69 -74.90 14.02
N GLU A 185 -69.84 -75.63 13.31
CA GLU A 185 -70.20 -76.87 12.61
C GLU A 185 -70.69 -77.95 13.58
N LYS A 186 -69.98 -78.19 14.68
CA LYS A 186 -70.42 -79.11 15.76
C LYS A 186 -71.74 -78.69 16.38
N THR A 187 -71.96 -77.39 16.57
CA THR A 187 -73.23 -76.86 17.12
C THR A 187 -74.36 -77.05 16.12
N HIS A 188 -74.10 -76.89 14.82
CA HIS A 188 -75.05 -77.16 13.75
C HIS A 188 -75.42 -78.66 13.70
N LEU A 189 -74.42 -79.55 13.71
CA LEU A 189 -74.61 -81.00 13.79
C LEU A 189 -75.39 -81.41 15.03
N LEU A 190 -75.07 -80.86 16.20
CA LEU A 190 -75.80 -81.13 17.43
C LEU A 190 -77.25 -80.64 17.33
N ARG A 191 -77.47 -79.47 16.72
CA ARG A 191 -78.81 -78.94 16.46
C ARG A 191 -79.60 -79.82 15.49
N GLU A 192 -79.00 -80.29 14.41
CA GLU A 192 -79.63 -81.24 13.48
C GLU A 192 -79.94 -82.58 14.15
N ASN A 193 -79.01 -83.11 14.95
CA ASN A 193 -79.25 -84.30 15.77
C ASN A 193 -80.38 -84.09 16.80
N PHE A 194 -80.46 -82.90 17.38
CA PHE A 194 -81.55 -82.55 18.29
C PHE A 194 -82.88 -82.44 17.56
N LEU A 195 -82.91 -81.83 16.37
CA LEU A 195 -84.09 -81.75 15.52
C LEU A 195 -84.54 -83.13 15.02
N SER A 196 -83.61 -84.02 14.67
CA SER A 196 -83.93 -85.40 14.26
C SER A 196 -84.37 -86.27 15.44
N MET A 197 -83.86 -86.05 16.65
CA MET A 197 -84.43 -86.62 17.88
C MET A 197 -85.81 -86.04 18.19
N GLN A 198 -86.05 -84.75 17.93
CA GLN A 198 -87.34 -84.10 18.13
C GLN A 198 -88.37 -84.63 17.11
N GLU A 199 -87.98 -84.89 15.87
CA GLU A 199 -88.79 -85.61 14.87
C GLU A 199 -88.98 -87.09 15.23
N GLY A 200 -87.98 -87.73 15.86
CA GLY A 200 -88.09 -89.08 16.42
C GLY A 200 -89.05 -89.18 17.62
N ILE A 201 -89.11 -88.14 18.46
CA ILE A 201 -90.07 -88.02 19.57
C ILE A 201 -91.46 -87.62 19.05
N SER A 202 -91.53 -86.81 17.99
CA SER A 202 -92.79 -86.40 17.36
C SER A 202 -93.53 -87.54 16.65
N ASN A 203 -92.86 -88.65 16.34
CA ASN A 203 -93.49 -89.84 15.78
C ASN A 203 -93.97 -90.87 16.83
N HIS A 204 -93.73 -90.65 18.13
CA HIS A 204 -94.20 -91.51 19.25
C HIS A 204 -94.60 -90.66 20.48
N GLY A 205 -95.63 -89.82 20.34
CA GLY A 205 -96.15 -89.09 21.50
C GLY A 205 -97.22 -88.05 21.19
N GLU A 206 -98.33 -88.45 20.56
CA GLU A 206 -99.57 -87.69 20.69
C GLU A 206 -100.10 -87.79 22.13
N SER A 207 -100.57 -86.65 22.65
CA SER A 207 -101.33 -86.44 23.89
C SER A 207 -100.53 -86.20 25.19
N PHE A 208 -100.40 -84.93 25.60
CA PHE A 208 -101.15 -84.37 26.75
C PHE A 208 -100.81 -82.87 27.00
N ASN A 209 -101.83 -82.05 26.77
CA ASN A 209 -102.34 -80.89 27.51
C ASN A 209 -101.44 -79.95 28.36
N GLU A 210 -101.53 -78.66 27.99
CA GLU A 210 -101.84 -77.45 28.79
C GLU A 210 -101.15 -77.15 30.15
N GLY A 211 -100.54 -75.96 30.21
CA GLY A 211 -100.92 -74.94 31.22
C GLY A 211 -99.88 -74.49 32.26
N ASN A 212 -99.50 -73.19 32.18
CA ASN A 212 -99.21 -72.18 33.24
C ASN A 212 -97.94 -71.34 32.95
N GLN A 213 -98.06 -70.02 32.70
CA GLN A 213 -98.09 -68.90 33.69
C GLN A 213 -96.82 -68.84 34.55
N ALA A 214 -96.16 -67.72 34.86
CA ALA A 214 -96.25 -66.29 34.55
C ALA A 214 -95.04 -65.64 35.27
N ALA A 215 -94.70 -64.38 34.90
CA ALA A 215 -93.99 -63.38 35.73
C ALA A 215 -92.52 -63.70 36.12
N ALA A 216 -91.62 -62.75 36.38
CA ALA A 216 -91.48 -61.32 36.17
C ALA A 216 -90.02 -60.98 36.57
N GLU A 217 -89.52 -59.83 36.11
CA GLU A 217 -88.60 -58.94 36.85
C GLU A 217 -87.14 -59.42 37.10
N ASP A 218 -86.15 -58.73 36.50
CA ASP A 218 -85.41 -57.59 37.09
C ASP A 218 -84.03 -58.15 37.56
N GLN A 219 -82.86 -57.52 37.48
CA GLN A 219 -82.49 -56.12 37.60
C GLN A 219 -80.96 -56.01 37.29
N ALA A 220 -80.52 -54.79 36.95
CA ALA A 220 -79.17 -54.21 37.18
C ALA A 220 -77.91 -54.96 36.67
N GLY A 221 -76.99 -54.36 35.93
CA GLY A 221 -76.53 -52.98 35.98
C GLY A 221 -75.05 -52.96 36.38
N LYS A 222 -74.18 -52.40 35.53
CA LYS A 222 -73.04 -51.56 35.93
C LYS A 222 -72.36 -50.90 34.73
N ARG A 223 -72.69 -49.62 34.56
CA ARG A 223 -71.76 -48.60 34.06
C ARG A 223 -70.66 -48.38 35.09
N LEU A 224 -69.46 -48.02 34.62
CA LEU A 224 -68.43 -47.11 35.18
C LEU A 224 -67.10 -47.47 34.47
N GLY A 225 -66.28 -46.59 33.91
CA GLY A 225 -66.30 -45.14 33.81
C GLY A 225 -65.11 -44.70 32.94
N LEU A 226 -65.25 -43.52 32.31
CA LEU A 226 -64.20 -42.78 31.62
C LEU A 226 -63.02 -42.47 32.56
N LYS A 227 -61.80 -42.40 32.00
CA LYS A 227 -60.91 -41.24 32.18
C LYS A 227 -59.76 -41.23 31.16
N ALA A 228 -59.80 -40.23 30.29
CA ALA A 228 -58.65 -39.70 29.59
C ALA A 228 -57.66 -39.10 30.61
N LYS A 229 -56.36 -39.25 30.36
CA LYS A 229 -55.32 -38.44 31.00
C LYS A 229 -54.33 -37.96 29.93
N ARG A 230 -54.45 -36.68 29.56
CA ARG A 230 -53.36 -35.88 29.01
C ARG A 230 -52.35 -35.61 30.12
N ILE A 231 -51.09 -35.83 29.83
CA ILE A 231 -49.90 -35.17 30.39
C ILE A 231 -48.91 -35.26 29.20
N GLY A 232 -48.32 -34.21 28.65
CA GLY A 232 -47.86 -32.93 29.19
C GLY A 232 -46.47 -32.76 28.61
#